data_AF-A0A2P5DMD6-F1
#
_entry.id   AF-A0A2P5DMD6-F1
#
_cell.length_a   1.000
_cell.length_b   1.000
_cell.length_c   1.000
_cell.angle_alpha   90.00
_cell.angle_beta   90.00
_cell.angle_gamma   90.00
#
_symmetry.space_group_name_H-M   'P 1'
#
loop_
_entity.id
_entity.type
_entity.pdbx_description
1 polymer ?
#
loop_
_entity_poly.entity_id
_entity_poly.type
_entity_poly.pdbx_seq_one_letter_code
_entity_poly.pdbx_strand_id
1 'polypeptide(L)'
;MATSKAHHDSDGEAIDTQDKEITFYPRGLNIVWGNDNRYWRIPKPEDAKNPDVPAELIQVSWLEVTGSTTLDAGKKYNIKFHLSLKSDAFGWNGCQVYLMAKIGRRGKYKWTKVTLKDQTPSADNKGTPFPAEDFEIEVPESANDQESRKLFFGLYEVWSGKWKGGLQIHKAVVTKK
;
A
#
# COMPACT_ATOMS: atom_id res chain seq x y z
N MET A 1 6.63 -14.23 28.14
CA MET A 1 6.02 -14.26 26.79
C MET A 1 6.53 -13.04 26.05
N ALA A 2 7.18 -13.21 24.90
CA ALA A 2 7.57 -12.07 24.08
C ALA A 2 6.29 -11.38 23.57
N THR A 3 6.13 -10.10 23.87
CA THR A 3 5.05 -9.28 23.33
C THR A 3 5.30 -9.12 21.83
N SER A 4 4.68 -9.97 21.01
CA SER A 4 4.71 -9.78 19.56
C SER A 4 4.11 -8.41 19.24
N LYS A 5 4.84 -7.57 18.51
CA LYS A 5 4.30 -6.30 18.02
C LYS A 5 3.05 -6.59 17.20
N ALA A 6 1.99 -5.79 17.37
CA ALA A 6 0.75 -5.93 16.60
C ALA A 6 0.92 -5.50 15.13
N HIS A 7 2.00 -4.80 14.80
CA HIS A 7 2.33 -4.31 13.47
C HIS A 7 3.08 -5.37 12.67
N HIS A 8 2.78 -5.48 11.38
CA HIS A 8 3.60 -6.23 10.43
C HIS A 8 4.64 -5.28 9.82
N ASP A 9 5.91 -5.64 9.94
CA ASP A 9 7.03 -4.94 9.36
C ASP A 9 7.31 -5.48 7.94
N SER A 10 7.67 -4.59 7.01
CA SER A 10 7.96 -4.92 5.61
C SER A 10 9.05 -6.00 5.49
N ASP A 11 8.75 -7.01 4.68
CA ASP A 11 9.66 -8.08 4.29
C ASP A 11 10.32 -7.74 2.94
N GLY A 12 11.65 -7.54 2.96
CA GLY A 12 12.40 -7.20 1.75
C GLY A 12 12.35 -8.28 0.67
N GLU A 13 12.16 -9.55 1.05
CA GLU A 13 12.01 -10.66 0.09
C GLU A 13 10.69 -10.58 -0.66
N ALA A 14 9.70 -9.84 -0.16
CA ALA A 14 8.40 -9.61 -0.81
C ALA A 14 8.38 -8.34 -1.67
N ILE A 15 9.54 -7.80 -2.02
CA ILE A 15 9.69 -6.65 -2.93
C ILE A 15 10.42 -7.15 -4.19
N ASP A 16 9.86 -6.87 -5.35
CA ASP A 16 10.45 -7.18 -6.65
C ASP A 16 10.82 -5.89 -7.36
N THR A 17 12.07 -5.78 -7.81
CA THR A 17 12.60 -4.58 -8.48
C THR A 17 13.07 -4.96 -9.88
N GLN A 18 12.41 -4.37 -10.86
CA GLN A 18 12.72 -4.45 -12.28
C GLN A 18 13.16 -3.05 -12.77
N ASP A 19 13.71 -2.94 -13.98
CA ASP A 19 14.35 -1.71 -14.48
C ASP A 19 13.50 -0.44 -14.31
N LYS A 20 12.18 -0.53 -14.55
CA LYS A 20 11.26 0.61 -14.46
C LYS A 20 10.16 0.45 -13.41
N GLU A 21 10.12 -0.67 -12.70
CA GLU A 21 9.01 -0.99 -11.82
C GLU A 21 9.48 -1.63 -10.53
N ILE A 22 8.96 -1.14 -9.41
CA ILE A 22 9.14 -1.74 -8.09
C ILE A 22 7.77 -2.21 -7.62
N THR A 23 7.61 -3.51 -7.48
CA THR A 23 6.39 -4.14 -6.96
C THR A 23 6.58 -4.54 -5.50
N PHE A 24 5.67 -4.08 -4.66
CA PHE A 24 5.54 -4.47 -3.26
C PHE A 24 4.38 -5.45 -3.15
N TYR A 25 4.68 -6.72 -2.92
CA TYR A 25 3.67 -7.71 -2.55
C TYR A 25 3.20 -7.44 -1.11
N PRO A 26 2.11 -8.07 -0.64
CA PRO A 26 1.48 -7.64 0.62
C PRO A 26 2.42 -7.71 1.83
N ARG A 27 3.30 -8.71 1.90
CA ARG A 27 4.34 -8.79 2.95
C ARG A 27 5.43 -7.72 2.83
N GLY A 28 5.64 -7.17 1.65
CA GLY A 28 6.61 -6.09 1.38
C GLY A 28 6.12 -4.73 1.85
N LEU A 29 4.89 -4.61 2.34
CA LEU A 29 4.33 -3.40 2.94
C LEU A 29 4.39 -3.51 4.46
N ASN A 30 4.49 -2.36 5.14
CA ASN A 30 4.26 -2.27 6.58
C ASN A 30 2.76 -2.09 6.81
N ILE A 31 2.16 -2.91 7.67
CA ILE A 31 0.72 -2.91 7.92
C ILE A 31 0.47 -2.75 9.41
N VAL A 32 -0.16 -1.63 9.78
CA VAL A 32 -0.59 -1.42 11.16
C VAL A 32 -1.70 -2.42 11.51
N TRP A 33 -1.57 -3.08 12.67
CA TRP A 33 -2.39 -4.23 13.09
C TRP A 33 -2.14 -5.52 12.29
N GLY A 34 -1.16 -5.52 11.39
CA GLY A 34 -0.93 -6.62 10.43
C GLY A 34 -0.56 -7.96 11.05
N ASN A 35 0.05 -7.97 12.23
CA ASN A 35 0.45 -9.20 12.93
C ASN A 35 -0.64 -9.72 13.88
N ASP A 36 -1.81 -9.07 13.90
CA ASP A 36 -2.97 -9.48 14.69
C ASP A 36 -4.04 -10.06 13.76
N ASN A 37 -4.20 -11.39 13.81
CA ASN A 37 -5.12 -12.15 12.97
C ASN A 37 -6.60 -11.85 13.24
N ARG A 38 -6.93 -10.99 14.21
CA ARG A 38 -8.29 -10.46 14.38
C ARG A 38 -8.59 -9.30 13.42
N TYR A 39 -7.55 -8.64 12.92
CA TYR A 39 -7.65 -7.40 12.13
C TYR A 39 -7.18 -7.59 10.69
N TRP A 40 -6.12 -8.38 10.47
CA TRP A 40 -5.58 -8.67 9.13
C TRP A 40 -5.28 -10.15 8.95
N ARG A 41 -5.40 -10.62 7.71
CA ARG A 41 -4.80 -11.88 7.26
C ARG A 41 -3.74 -11.54 6.23
N ILE A 42 -2.47 -11.62 6.62
CA ILE A 42 -1.32 -11.39 5.75
C ILE A 42 -0.88 -12.73 5.12
N PRO A 43 -0.44 -12.76 3.86
CA PRO A 43 0.14 -13.95 3.25
C PRO A 43 1.28 -14.52 4.11
N LYS A 44 1.41 -15.84 4.10
CA LYS A 44 2.51 -16.51 4.80
C LYS A 44 3.83 -16.27 4.04
N PRO A 45 5.00 -16.46 4.67
CA PRO A 45 6.29 -16.29 3.99
C PRO A 45 6.43 -17.13 2.72
N GLU A 46 5.89 -18.35 2.67
CA GLU A 46 5.91 -19.18 1.46
C GLU A 46 5.15 -18.56 0.26
N ASP A 47 4.20 -17.66 0.52
CA ASP A 47 3.39 -16.94 -0.46
C ASP A 47 3.85 -15.48 -0.64
N ALA A 48 5.04 -15.11 -0.17
CA ALA A 48 5.50 -13.72 -0.08
C ALA A 48 5.44 -12.93 -1.40
N LYS A 49 5.62 -13.61 -2.54
CA LYS A 49 5.50 -13.05 -3.91
C LYS A 49 4.35 -13.65 -4.72
N ASN A 50 3.45 -14.40 -4.08
CA ASN A 50 2.34 -15.04 -4.77
C ASN A 50 1.29 -13.97 -5.15
N PRO A 51 1.06 -13.68 -6.44
CA PRO A 51 0.15 -12.64 -6.87
C PRO A 51 -1.33 -12.96 -6.57
N ASP A 52 -1.65 -14.22 -6.27
CA ASP A 52 -3.02 -14.68 -6.02
C ASP A 52 -3.42 -14.59 -4.53
N VAL A 53 -2.48 -14.24 -3.65
CA VAL A 53 -2.70 -14.22 -2.19
C VAL A 53 -2.59 -12.78 -1.66
N PRO A 54 -3.72 -12.05 -1.52
CA PRO A 54 -3.70 -10.68 -1.00
C PRO A 54 -3.55 -10.64 0.52
N ALA A 55 -3.20 -9.46 1.06
CA ALA A 55 -3.50 -9.15 2.45
C ALA A 55 -4.99 -8.76 2.57
N GLU A 56 -5.73 -9.48 3.42
CA GLU A 56 -7.14 -9.24 3.68
C GLU A 56 -7.31 -8.47 4.99
N LEU A 57 -8.00 -7.33 4.93
CA LEU A 57 -8.48 -6.62 6.10
C LEU A 57 -9.72 -7.33 6.63
N ILE A 58 -9.64 -7.89 7.83
CA ILE A 58 -10.77 -8.52 8.52
C ILE A 58 -11.69 -7.44 9.07
N GLN A 59 -11.15 -6.57 9.95
CA GLN A 59 -11.87 -5.42 10.48
C GLN A 59 -10.93 -4.42 11.17
N VAL A 60 -11.11 -3.12 10.96
CA VAL A 60 -10.47 -2.05 11.74
C VAL A 60 -11.32 -0.77 11.74
N SER A 61 -11.14 0.09 12.73
CA SER A 61 -11.70 1.46 12.72
C SER A 61 -10.81 2.47 11.98
N TRP A 62 -9.53 2.15 11.78
CA TRP A 62 -8.55 2.90 10.99
C TRP A 62 -7.45 1.99 10.43
N LEU A 63 -6.81 2.39 9.33
CA LEU A 63 -5.70 1.64 8.73
C LEU A 63 -4.58 2.56 8.23
N GLU A 64 -3.37 2.01 8.27
CA GLU A 64 -2.18 2.54 7.61
C GLU A 64 -1.41 1.37 6.97
N VAL A 65 -1.20 1.45 5.66
CA VAL A 65 -0.41 0.49 4.89
C VAL A 65 0.64 1.25 4.11
N THR A 66 1.91 1.04 4.42
CA THR A 66 2.99 1.92 3.95
C THR A 66 4.15 1.15 3.34
N GLY A 67 4.82 1.77 2.38
CA GLY A 67 6.05 1.28 1.78
C GLY A 67 7.09 2.39 1.66
N SER A 68 8.33 1.99 1.45
CA SER A 68 9.41 2.93 1.15
C SER A 68 10.44 2.30 0.24
N THR A 69 11.04 3.09 -0.63
CA THR A 69 12.16 2.66 -1.49
C THR A 69 13.00 3.86 -1.91
N THR A 70 14.23 3.63 -2.37
CA THR A 70 15.10 4.67 -2.90
C THR A 70 14.87 4.78 -4.40
N LEU A 71 14.74 6.01 -4.91
CA LEU A 71 14.47 6.29 -6.32
C LEU A 71 15.63 7.07 -6.97
N ASP A 72 15.64 7.14 -8.30
CA ASP A 72 16.60 7.99 -9.02
C ASP A 72 16.23 9.47 -8.95
N ALA A 73 17.24 10.33 -8.75
CA ALA A 73 17.08 11.78 -8.81
C ALA A 73 16.71 12.27 -10.22
N GLY A 74 15.94 13.35 -10.31
CA GLY A 74 15.51 13.95 -11.58
C GLY A 74 14.51 13.11 -12.38
N LYS A 75 13.85 12.14 -11.74
CA LYS A 75 12.89 11.24 -12.37
C LYS A 75 11.51 11.36 -11.73
N LYS A 76 10.49 10.99 -12.52
CA LYS A 76 9.09 10.94 -12.08
C LYS A 76 8.66 9.49 -11.94
N TYR A 77 7.82 9.25 -10.93
CA TYR A 77 7.31 7.92 -10.63
C TYR A 77 5.83 7.99 -10.37
N ASN A 78 5.08 7.05 -10.94
CA ASN A 78 3.67 6.84 -10.65
C ASN A 78 3.52 5.78 -9.58
N ILE A 79 2.60 5.99 -8.64
CA ILE A 79 2.34 5.05 -7.55
C ILE A 79 0.91 4.57 -7.63
N LYS A 80 0.72 3.24 -7.61
CA LYS A 80 -0.60 2.60 -7.60
C LYS A 80 -0.68 1.52 -6.54
N PHE A 81 -1.87 1.34 -5.97
CA PHE A 81 -2.22 0.16 -5.19
C PHE A 81 -3.26 -0.66 -5.94
N HIS A 82 -3.06 -1.96 -6.04
CA HIS A 82 -4.03 -2.88 -6.59
C HIS A 82 -4.93 -3.40 -5.48
N LEU A 83 -6.20 -3.03 -5.54
CA LEU A 83 -7.16 -3.26 -4.46
C LEU A 83 -8.40 -3.98 -4.98
N SER A 84 -9.05 -4.76 -4.11
CA SER A 84 -10.43 -5.23 -4.32
C SER A 84 -11.19 -5.22 -3.01
N LEU A 85 -12.53 -5.27 -3.10
CA LEU A 85 -13.41 -5.51 -1.97
C LEU A 85 -14.03 -6.90 -2.11
N LYS A 86 -14.04 -7.67 -1.03
CA LYS A 86 -14.80 -8.92 -0.99
C LYS A 86 -16.31 -8.65 -1.08
N SER A 87 -17.07 -9.67 -1.47
CA SER A 87 -18.54 -9.60 -1.53
C SER A 87 -19.19 -9.32 -0.17
N ASP A 88 -18.51 -9.68 0.93
CA ASP A 88 -18.91 -9.45 2.32
C ASP A 88 -18.25 -8.20 2.94
N ALA A 89 -17.62 -7.34 2.13
CA ALA A 89 -17.01 -6.10 2.62
C ALA A 89 -18.05 -5.14 3.20
N PHE A 90 -17.68 -4.44 4.28
CA PHE A 90 -18.59 -3.58 5.04
C PHE A 90 -17.91 -2.31 5.54
N GLY A 91 -18.70 -1.31 5.91
CA GLY A 91 -18.21 -0.11 6.61
C GLY A 91 -17.48 0.92 5.74
N TRP A 92 -17.40 0.73 4.42
CA TRP A 92 -16.72 1.65 3.50
C TRP A 92 -17.56 2.86 3.07
N ASN A 93 -18.88 2.85 3.32
CA ASN A 93 -19.75 3.95 2.91
C ASN A 93 -19.40 5.25 3.66
N GLY A 94 -19.05 6.29 2.89
CA GLY A 94 -18.59 7.57 3.41
C GLY A 94 -17.19 7.54 4.02
N CYS A 95 -16.44 6.43 3.89
CA CYS A 95 -15.03 6.36 4.24
C CYS A 95 -14.18 6.83 3.07
N GLN A 96 -13.21 7.70 3.33
CA GLN A 96 -12.29 8.21 2.32
C GLN A 96 -10.92 7.62 2.59
N VAL A 97 -10.46 6.77 1.68
CA VAL A 97 -9.08 6.26 1.69
C VAL A 97 -8.21 7.23 0.92
N TYR A 98 -7.00 7.49 1.43
CA TYR A 98 -6.05 8.41 0.82
C TYR A 98 -4.78 7.66 0.45
N LEU A 99 -4.33 7.83 -0.78
CA LEU A 99 -2.96 7.52 -1.17
C LEU A 99 -2.12 8.77 -0.89
N MET A 100 -1.06 8.63 -0.10
CA MET A 100 -0.13 9.70 0.22
C MET A 100 1.30 9.28 -0.14
N ALA A 101 2.11 10.23 -0.61
CA ALA A 101 3.53 10.00 -0.87
C ALA A 101 4.37 11.26 -0.65
N LYS A 102 5.64 11.08 -0.27
CA LYS A 102 6.65 12.14 -0.18
C LYS A 102 8.04 11.63 -0.49
N ILE A 103 8.91 12.52 -0.95
CA ILE A 103 10.34 12.27 -1.13
C ILE A 103 11.11 12.85 0.05
N GLY A 104 11.98 12.04 0.65
CA GLY A 104 12.78 12.39 1.81
C GLY A 104 11.99 12.43 3.11
N ARG A 105 12.71 12.39 4.23
CA ARG A 105 12.10 12.37 5.57
C ARG A 105 11.32 13.64 5.87
N ARG A 106 11.85 14.80 5.46
CA ARG A 106 11.23 16.13 5.63
C ARG A 106 10.44 16.62 4.41
N GLY A 107 10.20 15.75 3.42
CA GLY A 107 9.41 16.09 2.24
C GLY A 107 7.97 16.45 2.55
N LYS A 108 7.35 17.22 1.66
CA LYS A 108 5.92 17.51 1.72
C LYS A 108 5.14 16.34 1.12
N TYR A 109 4.03 15.96 1.77
CA TYR A 109 3.14 14.95 1.22
C TYR A 109 2.36 15.50 0.04
N LYS A 110 2.40 14.76 -1.08
CA LYS A 110 1.35 14.76 -2.08
C LYS A 110 0.32 13.71 -1.67
N TRP A 111 -0.95 13.94 -1.96
CA TRP A 111 -2.01 12.99 -1.65
C TRP A 111 -3.13 13.03 -2.68
N THR A 112 -3.89 11.95 -2.76
CA THR A 112 -5.12 11.87 -3.55
C THR A 112 -6.11 10.90 -2.92
N LYS A 113 -7.38 11.05 -3.25
CA LYS A 113 -8.45 10.17 -2.73
C LYS A 113 -8.55 8.91 -3.57
N VAL A 114 -8.61 7.78 -2.89
CA VAL A 114 -8.91 6.47 -3.48
C VAL A 114 -10.40 6.20 -3.29
N THR A 115 -11.13 6.12 -4.40
CA THR A 115 -12.57 5.83 -4.39
C THR A 115 -12.77 4.35 -4.67
N LEU A 116 -13.17 3.59 -3.64
CA LEU A 116 -13.36 2.13 -3.73
C LEU A 116 -14.72 1.69 -4.30
N LYS A 117 -15.50 2.60 -4.91
CA LYS A 117 -16.90 2.36 -5.33
C LYS A 117 -17.02 1.17 -6.28
N ASP A 118 -18.07 0.38 -6.07
CA ASP A 118 -18.65 -0.60 -7.00
C ASP A 118 -17.63 -1.52 -7.69
N GLN A 119 -16.72 -2.10 -6.91
CA GLN A 119 -15.79 -3.09 -7.44
C GLN A 119 -16.43 -4.47 -7.38
N THR A 120 -16.75 -4.99 -8.56
CA THR A 120 -16.92 -6.42 -8.78
C THR A 120 -15.64 -7.15 -8.34
N PRO A 121 -15.72 -8.42 -7.90
CA PRO A 121 -14.55 -9.27 -7.79
C PRO A 121 -13.81 -9.23 -9.13
N SER A 122 -12.54 -8.79 -9.12
CA SER A 122 -11.68 -8.97 -10.30
C SER A 122 -11.65 -10.47 -10.59
N ALA A 123 -12.12 -10.87 -11.79
CA ALA A 123 -12.16 -12.27 -12.21
C ALA A 123 -10.76 -12.92 -12.23
N ASP A 124 -9.71 -12.11 -12.18
CA ASP A 124 -8.31 -12.47 -12.27
C ASP A 124 -7.51 -12.29 -10.97
N ASN A 125 -8.15 -12.14 -9.80
CA ASN A 125 -7.49 -12.04 -8.48
C ASN A 125 -6.38 -10.98 -8.37
N LYS A 126 -6.25 -10.05 -9.33
CA LYS A 126 -5.15 -9.07 -9.39
C LYS A 126 -5.47 -7.72 -8.77
N GLY A 127 -6.74 -7.47 -8.48
CA GLY A 127 -7.25 -6.18 -8.00
C GLY A 127 -7.18 -5.07 -9.05
N THR A 128 -7.98 -4.03 -8.81
CA THR A 128 -8.06 -2.85 -9.66
C THR A 128 -7.01 -1.81 -9.21
N PRO A 129 -6.26 -1.18 -10.12
CA PRO A 129 -5.27 -0.17 -9.76
C PRO A 129 -5.92 1.14 -9.29
N PHE A 130 -5.46 1.65 -8.14
CA PHE A 130 -5.90 2.90 -7.54
C PHE A 130 -4.73 3.84 -7.22
N PRO A 131 -4.96 5.16 -7.32
CA PRO A 131 -6.12 5.81 -7.95
C PRO A 131 -6.24 5.48 -9.44
N ALA A 132 -7.41 5.71 -10.05
CA ALA A 132 -7.59 5.48 -11.49
C ALA A 132 -6.64 6.37 -12.30
N GLU A 133 -6.62 7.67 -11.99
CA GLU A 133 -5.69 8.64 -12.55
C GLU A 133 -4.27 8.46 -12.04
N ASP A 134 -3.27 8.92 -12.80
CA ASP A 134 -1.88 8.83 -12.38
C ASP A 134 -1.57 9.71 -11.16
N PHE A 135 -0.89 9.10 -10.19
CA PHE A 135 -0.44 9.75 -8.97
C PHE A 135 1.09 9.81 -8.99
N GLU A 136 1.57 10.87 -9.63
CA GLU A 136 3.01 11.04 -9.86
C GLU A 136 3.72 11.76 -8.72
N ILE A 137 4.94 11.35 -8.43
CA ILE A 137 5.87 12.07 -7.57
C ILE A 137 7.19 12.28 -8.30
N GLU A 138 7.77 13.48 -8.13
CA GLU A 138 9.05 13.85 -8.73
C GLU A 138 10.14 13.83 -7.67
N VAL A 139 11.26 13.20 -8.00
CA VAL A 139 12.46 13.22 -7.16
C VAL A 139 13.32 14.39 -7.62
N PRO A 140 13.63 15.38 -6.76
CA PRO A 140 14.44 16.53 -7.15
C PRO A 140 15.81 16.11 -7.69
N GLU A 141 16.31 16.80 -8.71
CA GLU A 141 17.69 16.59 -9.20
C GLU A 141 18.75 16.86 -8.12
N SER A 142 18.44 17.75 -7.17
CA SER A 142 19.30 18.07 -6.03
C SER A 142 19.35 16.99 -4.95
N ALA A 143 18.55 15.92 -5.06
CA ALA A 143 18.55 14.81 -4.11
C ALA A 143 19.82 13.94 -4.30
N ASN A 144 20.88 14.29 -3.58
CA ASN A 144 22.24 13.78 -3.78
C ASN A 144 22.61 12.59 -2.87
N ASP A 145 21.75 12.21 -1.93
CA ASP A 145 21.96 11.12 -0.98
C ASP A 145 20.77 10.14 -0.98
N GLN A 146 20.88 9.03 -0.26
CA GLN A 146 19.81 8.03 -0.23
C GLN A 146 18.56 8.51 0.53
N GLU A 147 18.74 9.29 1.61
CA GLU A 147 17.62 9.80 2.40
C GLU A 147 16.83 10.84 1.61
N SER A 148 17.51 11.77 0.92
CA SER A 148 16.84 12.76 0.07
C SER A 148 16.14 12.16 -1.15
N ARG A 149 16.52 10.95 -1.57
CA ARG A 149 15.88 10.18 -2.66
C ARG A 149 14.84 9.17 -2.20
N LYS A 150 14.68 8.97 -0.89
CA LYS A 150 13.80 7.95 -0.34
C LYS A 150 12.33 8.34 -0.51
N LEU A 151 11.59 7.55 -1.27
CA LEU A 151 10.14 7.60 -1.31
C LEU A 151 9.56 6.99 -0.04
N PHE A 152 8.58 7.68 0.53
CA PHE A 152 7.65 7.14 1.52
C PHE A 152 6.25 7.26 0.93
N PHE A 153 5.49 6.17 0.90
CA PHE A 153 4.14 6.15 0.37
C PHE A 153 3.24 5.25 1.19
N GLY A 154 1.92 5.42 1.08
CA GLY A 154 0.98 4.55 1.75
C GLY A 154 -0.48 4.86 1.50
N LEU A 155 -1.33 3.90 1.87
CA LEU A 155 -2.77 4.02 1.96
C LEU A 155 -3.20 4.29 3.41
N TYR A 156 -4.07 5.27 3.57
CA TYR A 156 -4.52 5.76 4.87
C TYR A 156 -6.03 5.88 4.90
N GLU A 157 -6.64 5.34 5.95
CA GLU A 157 -7.99 5.70 6.38
C GLU A 157 -7.93 5.83 7.90
N VAL A 158 -7.67 7.05 8.40
CA VAL A 158 -7.43 7.29 9.84
C VAL A 158 -8.40 8.26 10.48
N TRP A 159 -9.37 8.76 9.70
CA TRP A 159 -10.21 9.89 10.10
C TRP A 159 -11.65 9.51 10.44
N SER A 160 -12.22 8.49 9.78
CA SER A 160 -13.64 8.19 9.98
C SER A 160 -13.95 7.56 11.34
N GLY A 161 -13.01 6.79 11.90
CA GLY A 161 -13.22 5.97 13.09
C GLY A 161 -14.27 4.86 12.90
N LYS A 162 -14.78 4.65 11.69
CA LYS A 162 -15.82 3.67 11.38
C LYS A 162 -15.21 2.30 11.20
N TRP A 163 -15.80 1.29 11.83
CA TRP A 163 -15.40 -0.10 11.57
C TRP A 163 -15.67 -0.49 10.12
N LYS A 164 -14.66 -1.08 9.47
CA LYS A 164 -14.72 -1.54 8.08
C LYS A 164 -13.86 -2.78 7.88
N GLY A 165 -14.20 -3.60 6.89
CA GLY A 165 -13.54 -4.87 6.60
C GLY A 165 -13.75 -5.30 5.16
N GLY A 166 -13.08 -6.38 4.76
CA GLY A 166 -13.16 -6.99 3.44
C GLY A 166 -12.32 -6.32 2.35
N LEU A 167 -11.44 -5.37 2.67
CA LEU A 167 -10.45 -4.85 1.71
C LEU A 167 -9.36 -5.88 1.47
N GLN A 168 -9.00 -6.07 0.21
CA GLN A 168 -7.87 -6.90 -0.21
C GLN A 168 -6.82 -6.01 -0.87
N ILE A 169 -5.57 -6.14 -0.41
CA ILE A 169 -4.41 -5.48 -0.99
C ILE A 169 -3.59 -6.54 -1.70
N HIS A 170 -3.53 -6.45 -3.03
CA HIS A 170 -2.83 -7.41 -3.88
C HIS A 170 -1.37 -7.04 -4.05
N LYS A 171 -1.10 -5.76 -4.31
CA LYS A 171 0.23 -5.19 -4.42
C LYS A 171 0.20 -3.67 -4.41
N ALA A 172 1.35 -3.05 -4.19
CA ALA A 172 1.62 -1.67 -4.59
C ALA A 172 2.72 -1.64 -5.64
N VAL A 173 2.64 -0.69 -6.56
CA VAL A 173 3.58 -0.57 -7.68
C VAL A 173 4.07 0.86 -7.77
N VAL A 174 5.38 1.02 -7.92
CA VAL A 174 6.05 2.29 -8.20
C VAL A 174 6.72 2.18 -9.56
N THR A 175 6.20 2.90 -10.55
CA THR A 175 6.67 2.81 -11.95
C THR A 175 7.36 4.10 -12.37
N LYS A 176 8.58 4.00 -12.88
CA LYS A 176 9.35 5.10 -13.46
C LYS A 176 8.73 5.54 -14.79
N LYS A 177 8.47 6.83 -14.93
CA LYS A 177 7.94 7.46 -16.14
C LYS A 177 9.06 7.96 -17.05
#